data_AF-A0A2V7F1L5-F1
#
_entry.id   AF-A0A2V7F1L5-F1
#
_cell.length_a   1.000
_cell.length_b   1.000
_cell.length_c   1.000
_cell.angle_alpha   90.00
_cell.angle_beta   90.00
_cell.angle_gamma   90.00
#
_symmetry.space_group_name_H-M   'P 1'
#
loop_
_entity.id
_entity.type
_entity.pdbx_description
1 polymer ?
#
loop_
_entity_poly.entity_id
_entity_poly.type
_entity_poly.pdbx_seq_one_letter_code
_entity_poly.pdbx_strand_id
1 'polypeptide(L)'
;MAEYDTWRPWPIWSAWKNVRFITAIFNICGAFFAFVVGGWIAARIAGLRRAEPAMLHGGVVWLLAIPMLLVLATFGAMSHWGGWYGALGGSPAWLTTVPPVDPEAARAFRNTALVTVAALLLGLVGSVLGSWMASGEPMSLTYYRRRTLDVERPRRVA
;
A
#
# COMPACT_ATOMS: atom_id res chain seq x y z
N MET A 1 23.59 -29.21 31.15
CA MET A 1 23.69 -28.09 30.19
C MET A 1 22.80 -26.94 30.65
N ALA A 2 23.12 -26.28 31.78
CA ALA A 2 22.22 -25.30 32.41
C ALA A 2 22.99 -24.15 33.10
N GLU A 3 23.95 -23.52 32.40
CA GLU A 3 24.77 -22.45 33.01
C GLU A 3 25.24 -21.34 32.03
N TYR A 4 24.50 -21.08 30.95
CA TYR A 4 24.90 -20.04 29.96
C TYR A 4 24.03 -18.78 29.93
N ASP A 5 22.96 -18.69 30.73
CA ASP A 5 21.99 -17.58 30.65
C ASP A 5 22.15 -16.49 31.74
N THR A 6 23.12 -16.58 32.65
CA THR A 6 23.17 -15.72 33.85
C THR A 6 24.05 -14.46 33.75
N TRP A 7 24.89 -14.32 32.73
CA TRP A 7 25.89 -13.23 32.65
C TRP A 7 25.53 -12.05 31.73
N ARG A 8 24.35 -12.03 31.11
CA ARG A 8 23.92 -10.87 30.29
C ARG A 8 22.94 -9.99 31.09
N PRO A 9 23.28 -8.72 31.38
CA PRO A 9 22.45 -7.84 32.21
C PRO A 9 21.14 -7.37 31.56
N TRP A 10 20.81 -7.83 30.34
CA TRP A 10 19.64 -7.38 29.60
C TRP A 10 18.95 -8.53 28.84
N PRO A 11 17.61 -8.58 28.83
CA PRO A 11 16.86 -9.58 28.07
C PRO A 11 17.03 -9.34 26.56
N ILE A 12 17.94 -10.07 25.93
CA ILE A 12 18.20 -10.04 24.48
C ILE A 12 16.90 -10.26 23.68
N TRP A 13 15.96 -11.01 24.25
CA TRP A 13 14.63 -11.29 23.68
C TRP A 13 13.79 -10.05 23.42
N SER A 14 13.92 -8.97 24.22
CA SER A 14 13.19 -7.72 23.98
C SER A 14 13.81 -6.92 22.84
N ALA A 15 15.14 -6.91 22.74
CA ALA A 15 15.87 -6.22 21.67
C ALA A 15 15.50 -6.76 20.27
N TRP A 16 15.47 -8.08 20.07
CA TRP A 16 15.08 -8.67 18.79
C TRP A 16 13.60 -8.45 18.44
N LYS A 17 12.70 -8.48 19.43
CA LYS A 17 11.29 -8.13 19.23
C LYS A 17 11.13 -6.67 18.80
N ASN A 18 11.87 -5.75 19.41
CA ASN A 18 11.86 -4.33 19.07
C ASN A 18 12.36 -4.09 17.63
N VAL A 19 13.43 -4.79 17.21
CA VAL A 19 13.93 -4.71 15.83
C VAL A 19 12.88 -5.17 14.82
N ARG A 20 12.19 -6.30 15.09
CA ARG A 20 11.10 -6.79 14.21
C ARG A 20 9.92 -5.83 14.15
N PHE A 21 9.58 -5.20 15.27
CA PHE A 21 8.51 -4.19 15.34
C PHE A 21 8.86 -2.91 14.58
N ILE A 22 10.06 -2.37 14.78
CA ILE A 22 10.56 -1.18 14.07
C ILE A 22 10.60 -1.44 12.55
N THR A 23 11.08 -2.62 12.15
CA THR A 23 11.12 -3.01 10.72
C THR A 23 9.71 -3.04 10.11
N ALA A 24 8.72 -3.54 10.86
CA ALA A 24 7.34 -3.53 10.40
C ALA A 24 6.81 -2.11 10.22
N ILE A 25 7.08 -1.20 11.16
CA ILE A 25 6.70 0.22 11.04
C ILE A 25 7.32 0.85 9.79
N PHE A 26 8.63 0.68 9.58
CA PHE A 26 9.30 1.22 8.40
C PHE A 26 8.74 0.67 7.09
N ASN A 27 8.41 -0.62 7.04
CA ASN A 27 7.78 -1.22 5.86
C ASN A 27 6.41 -0.62 5.59
N ILE A 28 5.57 -0.46 6.62
CA ILE A 28 4.22 0.11 6.53
C ILE A 28 4.30 1.58 6.08
N CYS A 29 5.09 2.39 6.78
CA CYS A 29 5.24 3.81 6.49
C CYS A 29 5.91 4.04 5.14
N GLY A 30 6.98 3.31 4.84
CA GLY A 30 7.70 3.41 3.57
C GLY A 30 6.79 3.08 2.38
N ALA A 31 6.03 1.98 2.47
CA ALA A 31 5.04 1.63 1.46
C ALA A 31 3.98 2.73 1.29
N PHE A 32 3.36 3.17 2.38
CA PHE A 32 2.35 4.23 2.35
C PHE A 32 2.88 5.52 1.71
N PHE A 33 4.01 6.04 2.21
CA PHE A 33 4.57 7.29 1.72
C PHE A 33 5.10 7.19 0.29
N ALA A 34 5.61 6.03 -0.15
CA ALA A 34 5.97 5.82 -1.55
C ALA A 34 4.77 6.02 -2.49
N PHE A 35 3.60 5.49 -2.11
CA PHE A 35 2.37 5.70 -2.87
C PHE A 35 1.85 7.14 -2.76
N VAL A 36 1.93 7.78 -1.59
CA VAL A 36 1.62 9.22 -1.43
C VAL A 36 2.46 10.07 -2.39
N VAL A 37 3.77 9.86 -2.40
CA VAL A 37 4.68 10.60 -3.30
C VAL A 37 4.36 10.30 -4.76
N GLY A 38 4.13 9.03 -5.13
CA GLY A 38 3.78 8.65 -6.49
C GLY A 38 2.49 9.31 -6.99
N GLY A 39 1.44 9.28 -6.17
CA GLY A 39 0.17 9.98 -6.47
C GLY A 39 0.34 11.49 -6.58
N TRP A 40 1.09 12.09 -5.65
CA TRP A 40 1.40 13.52 -5.67
C TRP A 40 2.10 13.91 -6.97
N ILE A 41 3.17 13.20 -7.35
CA ILE A 41 3.93 13.46 -8.58
C ILE A 41 3.01 13.35 -9.81
N ALA A 42 2.19 12.31 -9.91
CA ALA A 42 1.31 12.11 -11.04
C ALA A 42 0.31 13.26 -11.22
N ALA A 43 -0.34 13.70 -10.13
CA ALA A 43 -1.26 14.83 -10.18
C ALA A 43 -0.56 16.16 -10.49
N ARG A 44 0.67 16.35 -10.02
CA ARG A 44 1.48 17.54 -10.32
C ARG A 44 1.87 17.61 -11.79
N ILE A 45 2.34 16.50 -12.37
CA ILE A 45 2.70 16.43 -13.79
C ILE A 45 1.46 16.63 -14.67
N ALA A 46 0.32 16.05 -14.28
CA ALA A 46 -0.95 16.23 -14.98
C ALA A 46 -1.58 17.62 -14.79
N GLY A 47 -1.03 18.47 -13.91
CA GLY A 47 -1.54 19.83 -13.68
C GLY A 47 -2.95 19.88 -13.06
N LEU A 48 -3.34 18.85 -12.30
CA LEU A 48 -4.70 18.73 -11.76
C LEU A 48 -4.88 19.66 -10.57
N ARG A 49 -5.76 20.66 -10.73
CA ARG A 49 -6.10 21.62 -9.67
C ARG A 49 -7.37 21.28 -8.91
N ARG A 50 -8.05 20.21 -9.32
CA ARG A 50 -9.35 19.79 -8.76
C ARG A 50 -9.24 18.49 -7.98
N ALA A 51 -9.91 18.40 -6.84
CA ALA A 51 -9.81 17.25 -5.94
C ALA A 51 -10.28 15.94 -6.59
N GLU A 52 -11.45 15.92 -7.24
CA GLU A 52 -12.05 14.71 -7.81
C GLU A 52 -11.18 14.08 -8.93
N PRO A 53 -10.79 14.81 -9.99
CA PRO A 53 -9.88 14.26 -11.01
C PRO A 53 -8.52 13.85 -10.44
N ALA A 54 -7.99 14.60 -9.47
CA ALA A 54 -6.71 14.29 -8.86
C ALA A 54 -6.75 12.97 -8.09
N MET A 55 -7.77 12.76 -7.26
CA MET A 55 -7.97 11.48 -6.55
C MET A 55 -8.05 10.29 -7.50
N LEU A 56 -8.76 10.45 -8.64
CA LEU A 56 -8.86 9.41 -9.67
C LEU A 56 -7.49 9.09 -10.28
N HIS A 57 -6.65 10.09 -10.53
CA HIS A 57 -5.29 9.87 -11.02
C HIS A 57 -4.43 9.12 -9.98
N GLY A 58 -4.63 9.38 -8.69
CA GLY A 58 -4.02 8.56 -7.63
C GLY A 58 -4.45 7.09 -7.69
N GLY A 59 -5.73 6.85 -7.96
CA GLY A 59 -6.24 5.50 -8.25
C GLY A 59 -5.58 4.87 -9.47
N VAL A 60 -5.38 5.62 -10.55
CA VAL A 60 -4.68 5.15 -11.76
C VAL A 60 -3.22 4.79 -11.45
N VAL A 61 -2.50 5.61 -10.68
CA VAL A 61 -1.12 5.30 -10.25
C VAL A 61 -1.08 3.99 -9.48
N TRP A 62 -2.02 3.77 -8.57
CA TRP A 62 -2.12 2.52 -7.83
C TRP A 62 -2.42 1.33 -8.75
N LEU A 63 -3.33 1.49 -9.71
CA LEU A 63 -3.64 0.46 -10.71
C LEU A 63 -2.45 0.13 -11.61
N LEU A 64 -1.59 1.09 -11.93
CA LEU A 64 -0.34 0.86 -12.68
C LEU A 64 0.75 0.23 -11.82
N ALA A 65 0.77 0.53 -10.52
CA ALA A 65 1.72 -0.06 -9.60
C ALA A 65 1.48 -1.57 -9.42
N ILE A 66 0.24 -2.04 -9.38
CA ILE A 66 -0.07 -3.49 -9.24
C ILE A 66 0.63 -4.36 -10.29
N PRO A 67 0.43 -4.17 -11.61
CA PRO A 67 1.09 -4.98 -12.62
C PRO A 67 2.61 -4.82 -12.57
N MET A 68 3.12 -3.62 -12.26
CA MET A 68 4.56 -3.42 -12.06
C MET A 68 5.10 -4.24 -10.87
N LEU A 69 4.39 -4.27 -9.75
CA LEU A 69 4.76 -5.07 -8.57
C LEU A 69 4.69 -6.56 -8.87
N LEU A 70 3.71 -7.02 -9.66
CA LEU A 70 3.61 -8.42 -10.09
C LEU A 70 4.79 -8.80 -10.99
N VAL A 71 5.17 -7.96 -11.95
CA VAL A 71 6.36 -8.16 -12.79
C VAL A 71 7.62 -8.19 -11.93
N LEU A 72 7.77 -7.27 -10.98
CA LEU A 72 8.91 -7.28 -10.06
C LEU A 72 8.93 -8.55 -9.18
N ALA A 73 7.76 -9.04 -8.78
CA ALA A 73 7.62 -10.27 -8.03
C ALA A 73 8.08 -11.49 -8.82
N THR A 74 7.80 -11.58 -10.14
CA THR A 74 8.30 -12.69 -10.97
C THR A 74 9.82 -12.71 -11.08
N PHE A 75 10.48 -11.55 -11.03
CA PHE A 75 11.94 -11.45 -10.99
C PHE A 75 12.54 -11.64 -9.58
N GLY A 76 11.74 -12.03 -8.59
CA GLY A 76 12.20 -12.25 -7.22
C GLY A 76 12.52 -10.95 -6.46
N ALA A 77 12.18 -9.78 -7.00
CA ALA A 77 12.48 -8.52 -6.33
C ALA A 77 11.81 -8.43 -4.96
N MET A 78 10.63 -9.05 -4.80
CA MET A 78 9.84 -8.99 -3.57
C MET A 78 10.56 -9.55 -2.33
N SER A 79 11.51 -10.48 -2.47
CA SER A 79 12.27 -11.02 -1.33
C SER A 79 13.24 -10.01 -0.70
N HIS A 80 13.55 -8.91 -1.40
CA HIS A 80 14.46 -7.86 -0.91
C HIS A 80 13.77 -6.75 -0.11
N TRP A 81 12.44 -6.64 -0.16
CA TRP A 81 11.68 -5.52 0.42
C TRP A 81 10.86 -5.91 1.68
N GLY A 82 11.16 -7.06 2.28
CA GLY A 82 10.48 -7.59 3.46
C GLY A 82 9.13 -8.25 3.14
N GLY A 83 8.58 -8.99 4.11
CA GLY A 83 7.36 -9.80 3.92
C GLY A 83 6.06 -9.03 3.67
N TRP A 84 6.10 -7.69 3.63
CA TRP A 84 4.91 -6.82 3.53
C TRP A 84 4.14 -7.00 2.22
N TYR A 85 4.87 -7.29 1.14
CA TYR A 85 4.32 -7.66 -0.17
C TYR A 85 4.56 -9.13 -0.51
N GLY A 86 4.94 -9.96 0.47
CA GLY A 86 5.43 -11.32 0.24
C GLY A 86 4.44 -12.23 -0.49
N ALA A 87 3.13 -12.01 -0.35
CA ALA A 87 2.14 -12.83 -1.08
C ALA A 87 2.09 -12.54 -2.59
N LEU A 88 2.63 -11.41 -3.06
CA LEU A 88 2.77 -11.15 -4.50
C LEU A 88 3.81 -12.06 -5.16
N GLY A 89 4.79 -12.54 -4.38
CA GLY A 89 5.86 -13.43 -4.84
C GLY A 89 5.37 -14.78 -5.39
N GLY A 90 4.21 -15.26 -4.92
CA GLY A 90 3.55 -16.46 -5.42
C GLY A 90 4.40 -17.74 -5.45
N SER A 91 3.78 -18.85 -5.85
CA SER A 91 4.52 -19.98 -6.43
C SER A 91 4.65 -19.73 -7.93
N PRO A 92 5.84 -19.82 -8.52
CA PRO A 92 6.01 -19.65 -9.96
C PRO A 92 5.04 -20.55 -10.76
N ALA A 93 4.44 -20.01 -11.81
CA ALA A 93 3.39 -20.70 -12.58
C ALA A 93 3.86 -22.01 -13.27
N TRP A 94 5.18 -22.21 -13.38
CA TRP A 94 5.80 -23.42 -13.94
C TRP A 94 6.10 -24.51 -12.91
N LEU A 95 5.86 -24.27 -11.61
CA LEU A 95 5.95 -25.31 -10.59
C LEU A 95 4.71 -26.22 -10.69
N THR A 96 4.93 -27.49 -10.99
CA THR A 96 3.89 -28.53 -11.12
C THR A 96 3.67 -29.32 -9.84
N THR A 97 4.53 -29.15 -8.84
CA THR A 97 4.45 -29.87 -7.56
C THR A 97 3.83 -28.98 -6.50
N VAL A 98 2.65 -29.37 -5.99
CA VAL A 98 2.08 -28.77 -4.78
C VAL A 98 2.86 -29.30 -3.58
N PRO A 99 3.60 -28.46 -2.84
CA PRO A 99 4.28 -28.91 -1.63
C PRO A 99 3.25 -29.42 -0.61
N PRO A 100 3.55 -30.46 0.18
CA PRO A 100 2.70 -30.86 1.29
C PRO A 100 2.47 -29.65 2.21
N VAL A 101 1.22 -29.18 2.29
CA VAL A 101 0.88 -28.01 3.12
C VAL A 101 0.44 -28.54 4.48
N ASP A 102 1.32 -28.41 5.48
CA ASP A 102 0.91 -28.63 6.85
C ASP A 102 -0.11 -27.52 7.29
N PRO A 103 -0.92 -27.77 8.34
CA PRO A 103 -1.92 -26.79 8.79
C PRO A 103 -1.33 -25.44 9.24
N GLU A 104 -0.07 -25.39 9.68
CA GLU A 104 0.59 -24.15 10.08
C GLU A 104 1.01 -23.32 8.85
N ALA A 105 1.55 -23.97 7.81
CA ALA A 105 1.88 -23.36 6.54
C ALA A 105 0.64 -22.74 5.89
N ALA A 106 -0.50 -23.44 5.90
CA ALA A 106 -1.77 -22.88 5.41
C ALA A 106 -2.18 -21.60 6.15
N ARG A 107 -2.01 -21.55 7.49
CA ARG A 107 -2.29 -20.35 8.29
C ARG A 107 -1.32 -19.22 7.98
N ALA A 108 -0.04 -19.54 7.78
CA ALA A 108 0.98 -18.57 7.42
C ALA A 108 0.71 -17.92 6.04
N PHE A 109 0.32 -18.72 5.03
CA PHE A 109 -0.08 -18.21 3.72
C PHE A 109 -1.28 -17.26 3.81
N ARG A 110 -2.33 -17.66 4.54
CA ARG A 110 -3.51 -16.80 4.74
C ARG A 110 -3.14 -15.47 5.41
N ASN A 111 -2.35 -15.52 6.47
CA ASN A 111 -1.95 -14.30 7.20
C ASN A 111 -1.09 -13.39 6.31
N THR A 112 -0.20 -13.95 5.50
CA THR A 112 0.63 -13.19 4.55
C THR A 112 -0.23 -12.57 3.43
N ALA A 113 -1.25 -13.29 2.95
CA ALA A 113 -2.22 -12.75 1.99
C ALA A 113 -3.00 -11.58 2.58
N LEU A 114 -3.49 -11.69 3.81
CA LEU A 114 -4.20 -10.61 4.50
C LEU A 114 -3.30 -9.37 4.71
N VAL A 115 -2.03 -9.58 5.07
CA VAL A 115 -1.04 -8.50 5.19
C VAL A 115 -0.80 -7.83 3.84
N THR A 116 -0.70 -8.61 2.76
CA THR A 116 -0.50 -8.07 1.41
C THR A 116 -1.73 -7.29 0.93
N VAL A 117 -2.94 -7.76 1.20
CA VAL A 117 -4.18 -7.02 0.91
C VAL A 117 -4.21 -5.71 1.70
N ALA A 118 -3.89 -5.74 3.00
CA ALA A 118 -3.79 -4.53 3.81
C ALA A 118 -2.74 -3.56 3.25
N ALA A 119 -1.59 -4.06 2.80
CA ALA A 119 -0.54 -3.26 2.16
C ALA A 119 -1.02 -2.59 0.86
N LEU A 120 -1.75 -3.33 0.02
CA LEU A 120 -2.31 -2.80 -1.23
C LEU A 120 -3.37 -1.73 -0.96
N LEU A 121 -4.27 -1.97 0.00
CA LEU A 121 -5.28 -0.97 0.40
C LEU A 121 -4.65 0.28 1.00
N LEU A 122 -3.60 0.11 1.81
CA LEU A 122 -2.85 1.24 2.36
C LEU A 122 -2.15 2.04 1.24
N GLY A 123 -1.59 1.36 0.24
CA GLY A 123 -1.04 1.99 -0.95
C GLY A 123 -2.08 2.78 -1.75
N LEU A 124 -3.30 2.24 -1.90
CA LEU A 124 -4.41 2.93 -2.56
C LEU A 124 -4.78 4.21 -1.81
N VAL A 125 -4.93 4.13 -0.48
CA VAL A 125 -5.19 5.31 0.35
C VAL A 125 -4.06 6.32 0.19
N GLY A 126 -2.80 5.88 0.22
CA GLY A 126 -1.64 6.73 0.02
C GLY A 126 -1.68 7.48 -1.30
N SER A 127 -1.86 6.78 -2.43
CA SER A 127 -1.85 7.43 -3.76
C SER A 127 -3.01 8.39 -3.96
N VAL A 128 -4.19 8.06 -3.45
CA VAL A 128 -5.37 8.95 -3.48
C VAL A 128 -5.12 10.20 -2.66
N LEU A 129 -4.59 10.06 -1.43
CA LEU A 129 -4.26 11.19 -0.56
C LEU A 129 -3.17 12.08 -1.18
N GLY A 130 -2.11 11.47 -1.70
CA GLY A 130 -1.02 12.22 -2.33
C GLY A 130 -1.48 13.03 -3.54
N SER A 131 -2.31 12.42 -4.40
CA SER A 131 -2.86 13.11 -5.57
C SER A 131 -3.84 14.22 -5.16
N TRP A 132 -4.66 13.97 -4.15
CA TRP A 132 -5.54 15.00 -3.57
C TRP A 132 -4.74 16.20 -3.03
N MET A 133 -3.70 15.94 -2.22
CA MET A 133 -2.81 16.96 -1.67
C MET A 133 -2.13 17.80 -2.76
N ALA A 134 -1.81 17.20 -3.91
CA ALA A 134 -1.26 17.91 -5.05
C ALA A 134 -2.24 18.90 -5.70
N SER A 135 -3.56 18.67 -5.56
CA SER A 135 -4.60 19.52 -6.14
C SER A 135 -4.82 20.82 -5.33
N GLY A 136 -4.60 20.76 -4.02
CA GLY A 136 -4.76 21.91 -3.11
C GLY A 136 -6.19 22.30 -2.78
N GLU A 137 -7.19 21.60 -3.33
CA GLU A 137 -8.61 21.79 -2.98
C GLU A 137 -9.01 20.90 -1.78
N PRO A 138 -10.03 21.29 -0.98
CA PRO A 138 -10.60 20.39 0.01
C PRO A 138 -11.18 19.12 -0.64
N MET A 139 -11.10 17.98 0.05
CA MET A 139 -11.48 16.67 -0.50
C MET A 139 -13.00 16.59 -0.73
N SER A 140 -13.41 16.59 -1.99
CA SER A 140 -14.82 16.61 -2.40
C SER A 140 -15.05 15.67 -3.59
N LEU A 141 -16.06 14.81 -3.49
CA LEU A 141 -16.48 13.85 -4.53
C LEU A 141 -17.83 14.22 -5.19
N THR A 142 -18.43 15.36 -4.85
CA THR A 142 -19.82 15.70 -5.21
C THR A 142 -19.94 16.80 -6.27
N TYR A 143 -18.87 17.11 -7.01
CA TYR A 143 -18.88 18.24 -7.94
C TYR A 143 -19.89 18.07 -9.07
N TYR A 144 -19.97 16.88 -9.69
CA TYR A 144 -20.99 16.60 -10.71
C TYR A 144 -22.42 16.81 -10.21
N ARG A 145 -22.70 16.54 -8.92
CA ARG A 145 -24.01 16.77 -8.30
C ARG A 145 -24.32 18.26 -8.11
N ARG A 146 -23.32 19.11 -7.88
CA ARG A 146 -23.54 20.57 -7.76
C ARG A 146 -23.75 21.24 -9.12
N ARG A 147 -23.06 20.79 -10.16
CA ARG A 147 -23.21 21.35 -11.52
C ARG A 147 -24.65 21.19 -12.05
N THR A 148 -25.29 20.05 -11.83
CA THR A 148 -26.72 19.86 -12.22
C THR A 148 -27.66 20.76 -11.43
N LEU A 149 -27.41 20.95 -10.13
CA LEU A 149 -28.21 21.86 -9.30
C LEU A 149 -28.05 23.34 -9.68
N ASP A 150 -26.85 23.77 -10.09
CA ASP A 150 -26.60 25.15 -10.53
C ASP A 150 -27.20 25.43 -11.92
N VAL A 151 -27.29 24.42 -12.79
CA VAL A 151 -27.93 24.53 -14.12
C VAL A 151 -29.46 24.59 -13.99
N GLU A 152 -30.04 23.84 -13.06
CA GLU A 152 -31.50 23.82 -12.82
C GLU A 152 -31.99 25.04 -12.02
N ARG A 153 -31.07 25.84 -11.44
CA ARG A 153 -31.45 27.04 -10.71
C ARG A 153 -31.91 28.11 -11.73
N PRO A 154 -33.19 28.51 -11.73
CA PRO A 154 -33.65 29.56 -12.64
C PRO A 154 -32.84 30.82 -12.35
N ARG A 155 -32.12 31.33 -13.36
CA ARG A 155 -31.51 32.66 -13.33
C ARG A 155 -32.62 33.63 -12.95
N ARG A 156 -32.63 34.12 -11.71
CA ARG A 156 -33.47 35.27 -11.36
C ARG A 156 -32.92 36.43 -12.16
N VAL A 157 -33.61 36.72 -13.27
CA VAL A 157 -33.44 37.94 -14.04
C VAL A 157 -33.97 39.05 -13.15
N ALA A 158 -33.07 39.94 -12.72
CA ALA A 158 -33.41 41.19 -12.07
C ALA A 158 -33.54 42.28 -13.12
#